data_AF-A0A8H6BYK7-F1
#
_entry.id   AF-A0A8H6BYK7-F1
#
_cell.length_a   1.000
_cell.length_b   1.000
_cell.length_c   1.000
_cell.angle_alpha   90.00
_cell.angle_beta   90.00
_cell.angle_gamma   90.00
#
_symmetry.space_group_name_H-M   'P 1'
#
loop_
_entity.id
_entity.type
_entity.pdbx_description
1 polymer ?
#
loop_
_entity_poly.entity_id
_entity_poly.type
_entity_poly.pdbx_seq_one_letter_code
_entity_poly.pdbx_strand_id
1 'polypeptide(L)'
;MKLPWNKLDSDSLLQTIILDIDRLFPGEDFFSESNKYSIHRKKQLIEILYLWSKCNPQVGYKQGLHEILGLIYMNLSQESVDISQTNTFSSDDMKILSLYNVHYLCHDVFTIFNKFMLQSGNITHFYASEDALWKSIENFNVYLMKIDQFIHYTLNTKLNLEPQLWIIRYLRLLLLRELGSDLETTMLLWDKLVSLQLPINSGNSISSIPDILNFMIIQLLIQVKTDILSSDFSECLSILLHYPFKPTTQIEKHEFVKKLFKDAVKLYEKRNDDLKLYEYGIRLNNRYNPNLKILMNYTNGERSSTESVNSSRAASPAPGSNPPPTSAPPSLSSSRNDNMKFEKMRLEMRLKKKAQSMINPK
;
A
#
# COMPACT_ATOMS: atom_id res chain seq x y z
N MET A 1 1.09 48.68 1.75
CA MET A 1 2.49 48.23 1.59
C MET A 1 2.49 46.71 1.64
N LYS A 2 2.40 46.03 0.48
CA LYS A 2 2.44 44.56 0.41
C LYS A 2 3.92 44.13 0.43
N LEU A 3 4.29 43.33 1.42
CA LEU A 3 5.66 42.90 1.67
C LEU A 3 6.21 42.07 0.48
N PRO A 4 7.47 42.29 0.05
CA PRO A 4 8.10 41.59 -1.08
C PRO A 4 8.26 40.07 -0.89
N TRP A 5 8.18 39.59 0.36
CA TRP A 5 8.34 38.18 0.74
C TRP A 5 7.27 37.25 0.14
N ASN A 6 6.01 37.71 0.01
CA ASN A 6 4.94 36.89 -0.57
C ASN A 6 5.09 36.64 -2.08
N LYS A 7 5.84 37.50 -2.77
CA LYS A 7 6.04 37.39 -4.22
C LYS A 7 7.12 36.36 -4.55
N LEU A 8 8.24 36.37 -3.81
CA LEU A 8 9.32 35.40 -3.96
C LEU A 8 8.84 33.96 -3.72
N ASP A 9 8.03 33.74 -2.68
CA ASP A 9 7.45 32.42 -2.37
C ASP A 9 6.40 31.97 -3.40
N SER A 10 5.75 32.92 -4.06
CA SER A 10 4.78 32.61 -5.12
C SER A 10 5.47 32.24 -6.43
N ASP A 11 6.58 32.91 -6.75
CA ASP A 11 7.39 32.64 -7.93
C ASP A 11 8.14 31.30 -7.81
N SER A 12 8.67 30.98 -6.62
CA SER A 12 9.32 29.69 -6.36
C SER A 12 8.35 28.50 -6.41
N LEU A 13 7.13 28.67 -5.87
CA LEU A 13 6.05 27.70 -5.96
C LEU A 13 5.69 27.40 -7.42
N LEU A 14 5.43 28.45 -8.21
CA LEU A 14 5.05 28.31 -9.61
C LEU A 14 6.15 27.61 -10.42
N GLN A 15 7.42 28.01 -10.21
CA GLN A 15 8.56 27.39 -10.88
C GLN A 15 8.67 25.90 -10.55
N THR A 16 8.47 25.52 -9.29
CA THR A 16 8.49 24.11 -8.87
C THR A 16 7.39 23.30 -9.58
N ILE A 17 6.16 23.83 -9.62
CA ILE A 17 5.03 23.19 -10.29
C ILE A 17 5.30 23.03 -11.80
N ILE A 18 5.87 24.04 -12.45
CA ILE A 18 6.22 23.99 -13.88
C ILE A 18 7.21 22.85 -14.15
N LEU A 19 8.30 22.77 -13.37
CA LEU A 19 9.34 21.74 -13.55
C LEU A 19 8.83 20.31 -13.33
N ASP A 20 7.86 20.14 -12.43
CA ASP A 20 7.25 18.85 -12.18
C ASP A 20 6.25 18.44 -13.26
N ILE A 21 5.40 19.38 -13.72
CA ILE A 21 4.45 19.13 -14.81
C ILE A 21 5.16 18.88 -16.14
N ASP A 22 6.33 19.48 -16.35
CA ASP A 22 7.08 19.25 -17.57
C ASP A 22 7.50 17.78 -17.75
N ARG A 23 7.78 17.11 -16.63
CA ARG A 23 8.19 15.70 -16.54
C ARG A 23 7.03 14.73 -16.31
N LEU A 24 5.78 15.18 -16.43
CA LEU A 24 4.60 14.37 -16.17
C LEU A 24 4.43 13.30 -17.26
N PHE A 25 4.42 12.03 -16.83
CA PHE A 25 4.19 10.84 -17.67
C PHE A 25 4.88 10.89 -19.05
N PRO A 26 6.22 10.90 -19.10
CA PRO A 26 6.97 11.12 -20.35
C PRO A 26 6.75 10.04 -21.41
N GLY A 27 6.26 8.85 -21.03
CA GLY A 27 5.91 7.76 -21.95
C GLY A 27 4.50 7.85 -22.54
N GLU A 28 3.67 8.79 -22.09
CA GLU A 28 2.27 8.92 -22.51
C GLU A 28 2.11 10.01 -23.57
N ASP A 29 1.60 9.65 -24.76
CA ASP A 29 1.32 10.57 -25.88
C ASP A 29 0.40 11.74 -25.48
N PHE A 30 -0.38 11.57 -24.42
CA PHE A 30 -1.28 12.59 -23.92
C PHE A 30 -0.55 13.86 -23.42
N PHE A 31 0.64 13.70 -22.82
CA PHE A 31 1.48 14.79 -22.29
C PHE A 31 2.80 14.97 -23.04
N SER A 32 3.11 14.08 -24.00
CA SER A 32 4.26 14.20 -24.89
C SER A 32 4.28 15.53 -25.66
N GLU A 33 5.46 16.10 -25.87
CA GLU A 33 5.66 17.33 -26.66
C GLU A 33 5.24 17.15 -28.13
N SER A 34 5.24 15.92 -28.62
CA SER A 34 4.76 15.57 -29.97
C SER A 34 3.26 15.86 -30.15
N ASN A 35 2.50 15.90 -29.05
CA ASN A 35 1.08 16.18 -29.08
C ASN A 35 0.81 17.69 -29.06
N LYS A 36 0.19 18.21 -30.12
CA LYS A 36 -0.13 19.64 -30.26
C LYS A 36 -0.97 20.22 -29.12
N TYR A 37 -1.72 19.39 -28.39
CA TYR A 37 -2.53 19.82 -27.26
C TYR A 37 -1.78 19.77 -25.91
N SER A 38 -0.60 19.14 -25.85
CA SER A 38 0.14 18.94 -24.60
C SER A 38 0.43 20.25 -23.86
N ILE A 39 0.91 21.27 -24.58
CA ILE A 39 1.23 22.56 -23.96
C ILE A 39 0.00 23.22 -23.30
N HIS A 40 -1.17 23.11 -23.93
CA HIS A 40 -2.41 23.64 -23.37
C HIS A 40 -2.83 22.87 -22.11
N ARG A 41 -2.76 21.53 -22.15
CA ARG A 41 -3.07 20.67 -21.00
C ARG A 41 -2.14 20.91 -19.83
N LYS A 42 -0.82 20.99 -20.07
CA LYS A 42 0.20 21.31 -19.06
C LYS A 42 -0.08 22.69 -18.43
N LYS A 43 -0.45 23.70 -19.22
CA LYS A 43 -0.84 25.02 -18.69
C LYS A 43 -2.04 24.94 -17.75
N GLN A 44 -3.10 24.21 -18.14
CA GLN A 44 -4.28 24.02 -17.30
C GLN A 44 -3.94 23.30 -15.98
N LEU A 45 -3.10 22.25 -16.04
CA LEU A 45 -2.61 21.56 -14.84
C LEU A 45 -1.83 22.51 -13.90
N ILE A 46 -0.96 23.36 -14.45
CA ILE A 46 -0.19 24.35 -13.67
C ILE A 46 -1.15 25.30 -12.95
N GLU A 47 -2.13 25.84 -13.66
CA GLU A 47 -3.12 26.77 -13.11
C GLU A 47 -3.94 26.13 -11.98
N ILE A 48 -4.46 24.92 -12.21
CA ILE A 48 -5.25 24.16 -11.22
C ILE A 48 -4.42 23.89 -9.97
N LEU A 49 -3.18 23.41 -10.13
CA LEU A 49 -2.33 23.01 -9.00
C LEU A 49 -1.83 24.23 -8.22
N TYR A 50 -1.52 25.32 -8.91
CA TYR A 50 -1.16 26.59 -8.30
C TYR A 50 -2.31 27.12 -7.46
N LEU A 51 -3.52 27.18 -8.03
CA LEU A 51 -4.72 27.63 -7.33
C LEU A 51 -5.02 26.73 -6.12
N TRP A 52 -4.98 25.41 -6.30
CA TRP A 52 -5.25 24.46 -5.23
C TRP A 52 -4.27 24.66 -4.07
N SER A 53 -2.99 24.88 -4.37
CA SER A 53 -1.94 25.12 -3.37
C SER A 53 -2.17 26.42 -2.60
N LYS A 54 -2.69 27.46 -3.25
CA LYS A 54 -3.06 28.73 -2.60
C LYS A 54 -4.34 28.60 -1.77
N CYS A 55 -5.30 27.79 -2.20
CA CYS A 55 -6.52 27.49 -1.44
C CYS A 55 -6.27 26.60 -0.22
N ASN A 56 -5.18 25.81 -0.21
CA ASN A 56 -4.83 24.87 0.85
C ASN A 56 -3.44 25.17 1.44
N PRO A 57 -3.19 26.38 1.99
CA PRO A 57 -1.85 26.80 2.44
C PRO A 57 -1.27 25.94 3.57
N GLN A 58 -2.13 25.28 4.36
CA GLN A 58 -1.72 24.35 5.42
C GLN A 58 -1.01 23.10 4.90
N VAL A 59 -1.26 22.71 3.65
CA VAL A 59 -0.54 21.62 2.98
C VAL A 59 0.47 22.18 1.98
N GLY A 60 0.03 23.15 1.17
CA GLY A 60 0.76 23.68 0.04
C GLY A 60 1.01 22.63 -1.06
N TYR A 61 1.81 23.00 -2.05
CA TYR A 61 2.27 22.06 -3.06
C TYR A 61 3.30 21.09 -2.49
N LYS A 62 3.17 19.82 -2.83
CA LYS A 62 4.15 18.76 -2.54
C LYS A 62 4.42 17.97 -3.82
N GLN A 63 5.68 17.63 -4.06
CA GLN A 63 6.05 16.81 -5.20
C GLN A 63 5.26 15.49 -5.20
N GLY A 64 4.75 15.11 -6.37
CA GLY A 64 3.85 13.98 -6.57
C GLY A 64 2.37 14.37 -6.73
N LEU A 65 1.93 15.53 -6.21
CA LEU A 65 0.55 16.01 -6.42
C LEU A 65 0.23 16.25 -7.90
N HIS A 66 1.21 16.66 -8.69
CA HIS A 66 1.07 16.84 -10.14
C HIS A 66 0.73 15.54 -10.86
N GLU A 67 1.18 14.38 -10.35
CA GLU A 67 0.91 13.08 -10.98
C GLU A 67 -0.51 12.58 -10.66
N ILE A 68 -0.94 12.77 -9.40
CA ILE A 68 -2.34 12.53 -8.98
C ILE A 68 -3.28 13.40 -9.84
N LEU A 69 -3.00 14.70 -9.92
CA LEU A 69 -3.79 15.63 -10.73
C LEU A 69 -3.74 15.26 -12.22
N GLY A 70 -2.57 14.90 -12.73
CA GLY A 70 -2.35 14.49 -14.11
C GLY A 70 -3.21 13.30 -14.51
N LEU A 71 -3.30 12.28 -13.66
CA LEU A 71 -4.15 11.12 -13.89
C LEU A 71 -5.63 11.50 -13.95
N ILE A 72 -6.12 12.28 -12.99
CA ILE A 72 -7.52 12.75 -12.95
C ILE A 72 -7.85 13.58 -14.19
N TYR A 73 -6.99 14.54 -14.52
CA TYR A 73 -7.15 15.39 -15.69
C TYR A 73 -7.19 14.58 -16.99
N MET A 74 -6.28 13.62 -17.14
CA MET A 74 -6.22 12.78 -18.35
C MET A 74 -7.53 12.02 -18.57
N ASN A 75 -8.06 11.39 -17.52
CA ASN A 75 -9.33 10.65 -17.58
C ASN A 75 -10.50 11.59 -17.93
N LEU A 76 -10.68 12.67 -17.18
CA LEU A 76 -11.80 13.59 -17.40
C LEU A 76 -11.72 14.29 -18.76
N SER A 77 -10.51 14.63 -19.23
CA SER A 77 -10.31 15.21 -20.54
C SER A 77 -10.64 14.26 -21.68
N GLN A 78 -10.46 12.94 -21.51
CA GLN A 78 -10.81 11.94 -22.53
C GLN A 78 -12.32 11.72 -22.63
N GLU A 79 -13.05 11.89 -21.51
CA GLU A 79 -14.51 11.79 -21.47
C GLU A 79 -15.22 13.11 -21.82
N SER A 80 -14.48 14.22 -21.84
CA SER A 80 -15.03 15.55 -22.10
C SER A 80 -15.50 15.71 -23.56
N VAL A 81 -16.64 16.36 -23.71
CA VAL A 81 -17.27 16.65 -25.00
C VAL A 81 -17.48 18.14 -25.19
N ASP A 82 -17.40 18.59 -26.44
CA ASP A 82 -17.86 19.92 -26.82
C ASP A 82 -19.37 19.86 -27.11
N ILE A 83 -20.14 20.67 -26.38
CA ILE A 83 -21.60 20.66 -26.47
C ILE A 83 -22.02 21.73 -27.46
N SER A 84 -22.36 21.30 -28.68
CA SER A 84 -22.91 22.19 -29.69
C SER A 84 -24.29 22.72 -29.29
N GLN A 85 -24.56 23.99 -29.56
CA GLN A 85 -25.86 24.64 -29.34
C GLN A 85 -26.88 24.24 -30.42
N THR A 86 -27.06 22.95 -30.66
CA THR A 86 -28.02 22.41 -31.62
C THR A 86 -29.28 21.94 -30.90
N ASN A 87 -30.46 22.21 -31.45
CA ASN A 87 -31.76 21.77 -30.90
C ASN A 87 -32.01 20.24 -31.05
N THR A 88 -30.95 19.45 -31.19
CA THR A 88 -31.02 18.01 -31.48
C THR A 88 -31.06 17.14 -30.22
N PHE A 89 -30.69 17.69 -29.06
CA PHE A 89 -30.64 16.96 -27.80
C PHE A 89 -31.90 17.19 -26.97
N SER A 90 -32.38 16.14 -26.30
CA SER A 90 -33.46 16.29 -25.32
C SER A 90 -32.99 17.07 -24.09
N SER A 91 -33.92 17.54 -23.27
CA SER A 91 -33.57 18.21 -22.01
C SER A 91 -32.79 17.30 -21.05
N ASP A 92 -33.01 15.99 -21.08
CA ASP A 92 -32.32 15.06 -20.20
C ASP A 92 -30.92 14.74 -20.73
N ASP A 93 -30.76 14.61 -22.05
CA ASP A 93 -29.44 14.48 -22.68
C ASP A 93 -28.57 15.70 -22.36
N MET A 94 -29.13 16.91 -22.42
CA MET A 94 -28.39 18.13 -22.09
C MET A 94 -27.92 18.17 -20.63
N LYS A 95 -28.69 17.63 -19.68
CA LYS A 95 -28.25 17.51 -18.29
C LYS A 95 -27.06 16.56 -18.18
N ILE A 96 -27.11 15.40 -18.84
CA ILE A 96 -26.01 14.43 -18.83
C ILE A 96 -24.77 15.02 -19.51
N LEU A 97 -24.91 15.57 -20.72
CA LEU A 97 -23.81 16.18 -21.47
C LEU A 97 -23.16 17.32 -20.70
N SER A 98 -23.95 18.12 -19.95
CA SER A 98 -23.40 19.21 -19.15
C SER A 98 -22.38 18.77 -18.10
N LEU A 99 -22.43 17.51 -17.64
CA LEU A 99 -21.45 16.92 -16.72
C LEU A 99 -20.09 16.64 -17.38
N TYR A 100 -20.05 16.58 -18.71
CA TYR A 100 -18.86 16.26 -19.50
C TYR A 100 -18.43 17.45 -20.36
N ASN A 101 -18.91 18.66 -20.08
CA ASN A 101 -18.62 19.82 -20.92
C ASN A 101 -17.14 20.23 -20.81
N VAL A 102 -16.41 20.16 -21.92
CA VAL A 102 -14.99 20.53 -21.99
C VAL A 102 -14.70 21.96 -21.51
N HIS A 103 -15.66 22.88 -21.62
CA HIS A 103 -15.52 24.26 -21.13
C HIS A 103 -15.41 24.34 -19.61
N TYR A 104 -15.98 23.36 -18.89
CA TYR A 104 -15.94 23.28 -17.44
C TYR A 104 -14.89 22.29 -16.91
N LEU A 105 -14.15 21.61 -17.80
CA LEU A 105 -13.15 20.59 -17.44
C LEU A 105 -12.20 21.04 -16.32
N CYS A 106 -11.62 22.25 -16.40
CA CYS A 106 -10.72 22.73 -15.35
C CYS A 106 -11.41 22.88 -13.98
N HIS A 107 -12.67 23.31 -13.98
CA HIS A 107 -13.47 23.45 -12.75
C HIS A 107 -13.81 22.08 -12.15
N ASP A 108 -14.17 21.12 -13.00
CA ASP A 108 -14.49 19.75 -12.60
C ASP A 108 -13.25 19.05 -12.06
N VAL A 109 -12.12 19.15 -12.77
CA VAL A 109 -10.82 18.61 -12.33
C VAL A 109 -10.42 19.22 -11.00
N PHE A 110 -10.48 20.55 -10.83
CA PHE A 110 -10.15 21.19 -9.55
C PHE A 110 -11.05 20.66 -8.42
N THR A 111 -12.36 20.57 -8.66
CA THR A 111 -13.34 20.15 -7.67
C THR A 111 -13.14 18.67 -7.28
N ILE A 112 -12.96 17.80 -8.27
CA ILE A 112 -12.73 16.37 -8.06
C ILE A 112 -11.39 16.13 -7.38
N PHE A 113 -10.31 16.78 -7.83
CA PHE A 113 -8.99 16.69 -7.19
C PHE A 113 -9.05 17.15 -5.72
N ASN A 114 -9.68 18.30 -5.46
CA ASN A 114 -9.81 18.81 -4.09
C ASN A 114 -10.61 17.86 -3.19
N LYS A 115 -11.75 17.37 -3.69
CA LYS A 115 -12.59 16.41 -2.96
C LYS A 115 -11.85 15.09 -2.71
N PHE A 116 -11.18 14.56 -3.74
CA PHE A 116 -10.41 13.34 -3.64
C PHE A 116 -9.32 13.47 -2.59
N MET A 117 -8.47 14.50 -2.67
CA MET A 117 -7.35 14.68 -1.74
C MET A 117 -7.80 14.88 -0.29
N LEU A 118 -8.85 15.68 -0.05
CA LEU A 118 -9.31 15.99 1.31
C LEU A 118 -10.14 14.86 1.94
N GLN A 119 -11.04 14.21 1.18
CA GLN A 119 -11.98 13.24 1.75
C GLN A 119 -11.46 11.80 1.76
N SER A 120 -10.42 11.48 0.98
CA SER A 120 -9.84 10.12 0.92
C SER A 120 -9.01 9.76 2.14
N GLY A 121 -8.60 10.76 2.94
CA GLY A 121 -7.58 10.63 3.97
C GLY A 121 -6.15 10.77 3.46
N ASN A 122 -5.92 10.93 2.15
CA ASN A 122 -4.56 11.02 1.58
C ASN A 122 -3.79 12.20 2.18
N ILE A 123 -4.41 13.37 2.26
CA ILE A 123 -3.78 14.56 2.83
C ILE A 123 -3.38 14.33 4.28
N THR A 124 -4.31 13.85 5.10
CA THR A 124 -4.10 13.69 6.54
C THR A 124 -3.02 12.66 6.87
N HIS A 125 -2.85 11.63 6.04
CA HIS A 125 -1.90 10.54 6.29
C HIS A 125 -0.53 10.77 5.64
N PHE A 126 -0.47 11.38 4.45
CA PHE A 126 0.75 11.39 3.63
C PHE A 126 1.34 12.78 3.36
N TYR A 127 0.56 13.86 3.53
CA TYR A 127 0.94 15.21 3.10
C TYR A 127 0.84 16.29 4.18
N ALA A 128 0.03 16.08 5.23
CA ALA A 128 -0.22 17.08 6.26
C ALA A 128 1.03 17.41 7.07
N SER A 129 1.85 16.41 7.40
CA SER A 129 3.15 16.59 8.05
C SER A 129 4.05 15.38 7.81
N GLU A 130 5.36 15.55 8.03
CA GLU A 130 6.29 14.42 8.02
C GLU A 130 5.95 13.42 9.14
N ASP A 131 5.54 13.88 10.32
CA ASP A 131 5.12 12.99 11.42
C ASP A 131 3.94 12.08 11.04
N ALA A 132 2.96 12.60 10.30
CA ALA A 132 1.83 11.81 9.82
C ALA A 132 2.28 10.73 8.82
N LEU A 133 3.21 11.09 7.93
CA LEU A 133 3.81 10.14 6.99
C LEU A 133 4.61 9.07 7.73
N TRP A 134 5.45 9.44 8.69
CA TRP A 134 6.20 8.50 9.52
C TRP A 134 5.29 7.52 10.26
N LYS A 135 4.22 8.02 10.87
CA LYS A 135 3.21 7.17 11.52
C LYS A 135 2.56 6.19 10.54
N SER A 136 2.32 6.61 9.30
CA SER A 136 1.80 5.72 8.25
C SER A 136 2.81 4.63 7.87
N ILE A 137 4.10 4.95 7.79
CA ILE A 137 5.19 4.00 7.54
C ILE A 137 5.34 3.01 8.71
N GLU A 138 5.28 3.48 9.95
CA GLU A 138 5.30 2.63 11.14
C GLU A 138 4.11 1.66 11.16
N ASN A 139 2.91 2.17 10.89
CA ASN A 139 1.71 1.34 10.80
C ASN A 139 1.86 0.26 9.72
N PHE A 140 2.38 0.62 8.54
CA PHE A 140 2.71 -0.34 7.49
C PHE A 140 3.66 -1.42 8.00
N ASN A 141 4.76 -1.05 8.66
CA ASN A 141 5.74 -2.02 9.18
C ASN A 141 5.12 -2.98 10.20
N VAL A 142 4.26 -2.47 11.08
CA VAL A 142 3.52 -3.29 12.06
C VAL A 142 2.62 -4.30 11.35
N TYR A 143 1.87 -3.89 10.33
CA TYR A 143 1.04 -4.81 9.55
C TYR A 143 1.88 -5.81 8.77
N LEU A 144 3.00 -5.39 8.16
CA LEU A 144 3.92 -6.27 7.44
C LEU A 144 4.47 -7.34 8.38
N MET A 145 4.91 -6.96 9.58
CA MET A 145 5.40 -7.91 10.59
C MET A 145 4.33 -8.93 11.00
N LYS A 146 3.07 -8.50 11.15
CA LYS A 146 1.95 -9.38 11.52
C LYS A 146 1.56 -10.35 10.41
N ILE A 147 1.60 -9.89 9.15
CA ILE A 147 1.16 -10.67 7.99
C ILE A 147 2.29 -11.57 7.46
N ASP A 148 3.53 -11.06 7.40
CA ASP A 148 4.70 -11.79 6.88
C ASP A 148 6.01 -11.39 7.59
N GLN A 149 6.36 -12.16 8.61
CA GLN A 149 7.58 -11.96 9.40
C GLN A 149 8.88 -12.13 8.60
N PHE A 150 8.87 -12.94 7.54
CA PHE A 150 10.07 -13.23 6.76
C PHE A 150 10.43 -12.07 5.84
N ILE A 151 9.43 -11.49 5.17
CA ILE A 151 9.64 -10.27 4.38
C ILE A 151 10.09 -9.14 5.31
N HIS A 152 9.39 -8.94 6.44
CA HIS A 152 9.76 -7.94 7.42
C HIS A 152 11.22 -8.10 7.91
N TYR A 153 11.62 -9.31 8.31
CA TYR A 153 12.98 -9.61 8.74
C TYR A 153 14.01 -9.36 7.64
N THR A 154 13.71 -9.78 6.41
CA THR A 154 14.63 -9.60 5.28
C THR A 154 14.87 -8.13 4.99
N LEU A 155 13.81 -7.33 4.86
CA LEU A 155 13.93 -5.90 4.57
C LEU A 155 14.64 -5.17 5.73
N ASN A 156 14.18 -5.35 6.96
CA ASN A 156 14.61 -4.51 8.08
C ASN A 156 15.92 -5.00 8.73
N THR A 157 16.16 -6.31 8.81
CA THR A 157 17.28 -6.87 9.57
C THR A 157 18.37 -7.44 8.67
N LYS A 158 18.02 -8.20 7.63
CA LYS A 158 19.02 -8.81 6.73
C LYS A 158 19.63 -7.76 5.79
N LEU A 159 18.79 -6.96 5.15
CA LEU A 159 19.21 -5.97 4.15
C LEU A 159 19.43 -4.58 4.76
N ASN A 160 18.88 -4.33 5.97
CA ASN A 160 18.86 -3.01 6.59
C ASN A 160 18.32 -1.92 5.62
N LEU A 161 17.28 -2.29 4.87
CA LEU A 161 16.65 -1.45 3.87
C LEU A 161 15.57 -0.62 4.53
N GLU A 162 15.89 0.66 4.75
CA GLU A 162 14.98 1.59 5.41
C GLU A 162 13.70 1.77 4.57
N PRO A 163 12.49 1.57 5.15
CA PRO A 163 11.23 1.68 4.42
C PRO A 163 11.08 3.01 3.67
N GLN A 164 11.60 4.11 4.23
CA GLN A 164 11.56 5.45 3.64
C GLN A 164 12.14 5.54 2.22
N LEU A 165 13.10 4.68 1.86
CA LEU A 165 13.78 4.73 0.57
C LEU A 165 12.86 4.37 -0.61
N TRP A 166 11.78 3.64 -0.36
CA TRP A 166 10.89 3.14 -1.41
C TRP A 166 9.41 3.41 -1.10
N ILE A 167 8.98 3.23 0.15
CA ILE A 167 7.55 3.24 0.48
C ILE A 167 6.93 4.64 0.41
N ILE A 168 7.71 5.70 0.63
CA ILE A 168 7.21 7.09 0.56
C ILE A 168 6.60 7.34 -0.82
N ARG A 169 7.24 6.84 -1.88
CA ARG A 169 6.74 6.95 -3.25
C ARG A 169 5.44 6.18 -3.43
N TYR A 170 5.37 4.95 -2.92
CA TYR A 170 4.16 4.11 -3.00
C TYR A 170 2.95 4.77 -2.33
N LEU A 171 3.16 5.34 -1.14
CA LEU A 171 2.13 6.00 -0.36
C LEU A 171 1.71 7.34 -0.97
N ARG A 172 2.66 8.23 -1.26
CA ARG A 172 2.35 9.54 -1.83
C ARG A 172 1.75 9.42 -3.22
N LEU A 173 2.23 8.51 -4.07
CA LEU A 173 1.69 8.34 -5.41
C LEU A 173 0.57 7.32 -5.50
N LEU A 174 0.08 6.74 -4.39
CA LEU A 174 -1.02 5.76 -4.40
C LEU A 174 -0.81 4.64 -5.44
N LEU A 175 0.42 4.10 -5.47
CA LEU A 175 0.88 3.07 -6.42
C LEU A 175 0.89 3.47 -7.91
N LEU A 176 0.74 4.75 -8.25
CA LEU A 176 0.66 5.23 -9.64
C LEU A 176 1.85 4.81 -10.52
N ARG A 177 3.04 4.67 -9.93
CA ARG A 177 4.29 4.30 -10.61
C ARG A 177 4.69 2.83 -10.49
N GLU A 178 3.93 2.02 -9.77
CA GLU A 178 4.37 0.68 -9.37
C GLU A 178 3.71 -0.44 -10.20
N LEU A 179 2.54 -0.21 -10.79
CA LEU A 179 1.74 -1.29 -11.38
C LEU A 179 1.85 -1.42 -12.90
N GLY A 180 3.07 -1.31 -13.44
CA GLY A 180 3.36 -1.55 -14.85
C GLY A 180 4.07 -0.40 -15.53
N SER A 181 4.45 -0.61 -16.79
CA SER A 181 5.05 0.42 -17.65
C SER A 181 4.01 1.34 -18.27
N ASP A 182 2.73 0.95 -18.27
CA ASP A 182 1.62 1.70 -18.84
C ASP A 182 0.64 2.20 -17.77
N LEU A 183 -0.01 3.33 -18.05
CA LEU A 183 -0.92 3.97 -17.10
C LEU A 183 -2.25 3.21 -16.93
N GLU A 184 -2.58 2.30 -17.83
CA GLU A 184 -3.87 1.59 -17.88
C GLU A 184 -4.10 0.69 -16.66
N THR A 185 -3.12 -0.14 -16.28
CA THR A 185 -3.27 -1.00 -15.08
C THR A 185 -3.49 -0.14 -13.83
N THR A 186 -2.78 0.98 -13.75
CA THR A 186 -2.93 1.96 -12.68
C THR A 186 -4.32 2.60 -12.69
N MET A 187 -4.88 2.95 -13.85
CA MET A 187 -6.25 3.47 -13.96
C MET A 187 -7.29 2.46 -13.44
N LEU A 188 -7.16 1.18 -13.81
CA LEU A 188 -8.04 0.11 -13.30
C LEU A 188 -7.98 -0.04 -11.78
N LEU A 189 -6.79 0.15 -11.19
CA LEU A 189 -6.66 0.18 -9.74
C LEU A 189 -7.38 1.41 -9.16
N TRP A 190 -7.17 2.58 -9.76
CA TRP A 190 -7.75 3.82 -9.28
C TRP A 190 -9.28 3.82 -9.30
N ASP A 191 -9.91 3.17 -10.27
CA ASP A 191 -11.36 2.93 -10.27
C ASP A 191 -11.81 2.22 -8.98
N LYS A 192 -11.03 1.22 -8.53
CA LYS A 192 -11.30 0.53 -7.26
C LYS A 192 -11.05 1.42 -6.06
N LEU A 193 -9.97 2.20 -6.05
CA LEU A 193 -9.66 3.11 -4.94
C LEU A 193 -10.74 4.20 -4.78
N VAL A 194 -11.17 4.82 -5.88
CA VAL A 194 -12.22 5.84 -5.87
C VAL A 194 -13.57 5.24 -5.44
N SER A 195 -13.85 3.99 -5.80
CA SER A 195 -15.08 3.30 -5.36
C SER A 195 -15.16 3.09 -3.83
N LEU A 196 -14.03 3.11 -3.12
CA LEU A 196 -13.99 3.02 -1.65
C LEU A 196 -14.53 4.27 -0.96
N GLN A 197 -14.49 5.42 -1.63
CA GLN A 197 -14.75 6.72 -1.04
C GLN A 197 -16.25 7.05 -0.95
N LEU A 198 -17.13 6.07 -1.19
CA LEU A 198 -18.57 6.20 -1.03
C LEU A 198 -18.99 5.71 0.37
N PRO A 199 -19.68 6.52 1.18
CA PRO A 199 -20.20 6.11 2.48
C PRO A 199 -21.37 5.15 2.28
N ILE A 200 -21.08 3.88 2.02
CA ILE A 200 -22.11 2.84 1.99
C ILE A 200 -22.30 2.35 3.43
N ASN A 201 -23.49 2.63 3.94
CA ASN A 201 -24.02 2.25 5.25
C ASN A 201 -23.85 0.74 5.52
N SER A 202 -22.70 0.34 6.06
CA SER A 202 -22.46 -1.01 6.57
C SER A 202 -21.36 -0.91 7.60
N GLY A 203 -21.63 -1.36 8.83
CA GLY A 203 -20.84 -1.11 10.06
C GLY A 203 -19.39 -1.60 10.10
N ASN A 204 -18.78 -1.90 8.94
CA ASN A 204 -17.37 -2.19 8.71
C ASN A 204 -16.79 -1.33 7.56
N SER A 205 -17.29 -0.10 7.36
CA SER A 205 -16.83 0.80 6.30
C SER A 205 -15.32 1.01 6.37
N ILE A 206 -14.67 0.87 5.21
CA ILE A 206 -13.26 1.21 5.04
C ILE A 206 -13.07 2.67 5.42
N SER A 207 -12.21 2.91 6.41
CA SER A 207 -12.02 4.23 7.03
C SER A 207 -11.37 5.25 6.10
N SER A 208 -10.46 4.80 5.23
CA SER A 208 -9.73 5.68 4.31
C SER A 208 -9.00 4.87 3.23
N ILE A 209 -8.66 5.52 2.10
CA ILE A 209 -7.80 4.94 1.05
C ILE A 209 -6.42 4.51 1.60
N PRO A 210 -5.73 5.34 2.42
CA PRO A 210 -4.46 4.97 3.06
C PRO A 210 -4.44 3.61 3.76
N ASP A 211 -5.53 3.24 4.44
CA ASP A 211 -5.56 1.98 5.18
C ASP A 211 -5.56 0.76 4.26
N ILE A 212 -6.32 0.81 3.17
CA ILE A 212 -6.32 -0.26 2.15
C ILE A 212 -4.98 -0.30 1.42
N LEU A 213 -4.39 0.86 1.16
CA LEU A 213 -3.11 0.97 0.47
C LEU A 213 -2.01 0.18 1.19
N ASN A 214 -1.94 0.24 2.53
CA ASN A 214 -1.00 -0.57 3.30
C ASN A 214 -1.11 -2.07 2.99
N PHE A 215 -2.33 -2.61 2.97
CA PHE A 215 -2.55 -4.03 2.70
C PHE A 215 -2.30 -4.41 1.24
N MET A 216 -2.57 -3.49 0.31
CA MET A 216 -2.20 -3.66 -1.09
C MET A 216 -0.68 -3.77 -1.26
N ILE A 217 0.08 -2.86 -0.64
CA ILE A 217 1.55 -2.89 -0.69
C ILE A 217 2.08 -4.20 -0.10
N ILE A 218 1.57 -4.62 1.06
CA ILE A 218 1.98 -5.91 1.68
C ILE A 218 1.68 -7.08 0.74
N GLN A 219 0.53 -7.08 0.07
CA GLN A 219 0.20 -8.13 -0.89
C GLN A 219 1.14 -8.09 -2.11
N LEU A 220 1.54 -6.92 -2.61
CA LEU A 220 2.52 -6.81 -3.69
C LEU A 220 3.87 -7.41 -3.27
N LEU A 221 4.33 -7.14 -2.03
CA LEU A 221 5.55 -7.74 -1.48
C LEU A 221 5.46 -9.26 -1.38
N ILE A 222 4.31 -9.80 -0.94
CA ILE A 222 4.11 -11.26 -0.86
C ILE A 222 4.22 -11.90 -2.25
N GLN A 223 3.78 -11.23 -3.31
CA GLN A 223 3.85 -11.77 -4.67
C GLN A 223 5.28 -11.89 -5.20
N VAL A 224 6.19 -11.03 -4.74
CA VAL A 224 7.61 -11.03 -5.15
C VAL A 224 8.52 -11.55 -4.02
N LYS A 225 7.95 -12.30 -3.07
CA LYS A 225 8.63 -12.72 -1.86
C LYS A 225 9.87 -13.54 -2.15
N THR A 226 9.80 -14.49 -3.10
CA THR A 226 10.95 -15.32 -3.45
C THR A 226 12.15 -14.48 -3.84
N ASP A 227 11.92 -13.46 -4.66
CA ASP A 227 12.96 -12.58 -5.18
C ASP A 227 13.55 -11.73 -4.05
N ILE A 228 12.69 -11.11 -3.23
CA ILE A 228 13.12 -10.35 -2.03
C ILE A 228 14.01 -11.20 -1.10
N LEU A 229 13.66 -12.46 -0.85
CA LEU A 229 14.40 -13.32 0.06
C LEU A 229 15.78 -13.72 -0.49
N SER A 230 15.88 -13.92 -1.82
CA SER A 230 17.14 -14.25 -2.49
C SER A 230 18.04 -13.06 -2.76
N SER A 231 17.48 -11.85 -2.86
CA SER A 231 18.22 -10.66 -3.25
C SER A 231 19.17 -10.11 -2.19
N ASP A 232 20.15 -9.35 -2.67
CA ASP A 232 20.93 -8.40 -1.87
C ASP A 232 20.23 -7.03 -1.76
N PHE A 233 20.91 -6.06 -1.15
CA PHE A 233 20.36 -4.72 -0.94
C PHE A 233 19.99 -4.03 -2.25
N SER A 234 20.88 -4.03 -3.24
CA SER A 234 20.72 -3.29 -4.49
C SER A 234 19.67 -3.95 -5.39
N GLU A 235 19.67 -5.27 -5.47
CA GLU A 235 18.66 -6.04 -6.20
C GLU A 235 17.28 -5.86 -5.59
N CYS A 236 17.16 -5.97 -4.25
CA CYS A 236 15.88 -5.80 -3.57
C CYS A 236 15.35 -4.38 -3.75
N LEU A 237 16.20 -3.36 -3.61
CA LEU A 237 15.79 -1.97 -3.87
C LEU A 237 15.34 -1.79 -5.32
N SER A 238 16.03 -2.41 -6.28
CA SER A 238 15.63 -2.36 -7.70
C SER A 238 14.25 -2.98 -7.93
N ILE A 239 13.97 -4.15 -7.33
CA ILE A 239 12.66 -4.81 -7.38
C ILE A 239 11.56 -3.92 -6.79
N LEU A 240 11.84 -3.27 -5.65
CA LEU A 240 10.89 -2.36 -5.01
C LEU A 240 10.70 -1.06 -5.81
N LEU A 241 11.72 -0.56 -6.50
CA LEU A 241 11.58 0.66 -7.31
C LEU A 241 11.02 0.37 -8.72
N HIS A 242 11.06 -0.87 -9.18
CA HIS A 242 10.59 -1.31 -10.48
C HIS A 242 9.87 -2.65 -10.33
N TYR A 243 8.67 -2.60 -9.75
CA TYR A 243 7.90 -3.80 -9.46
C TYR A 243 7.77 -4.70 -10.71
N PRO A 244 8.09 -6.01 -10.64
CA PRO A 244 8.23 -6.89 -11.79
C PRO A 244 6.88 -7.38 -12.33
N PHE A 245 5.94 -6.47 -12.59
CA PHE A 245 4.65 -6.75 -13.19
C PHE A 245 4.65 -6.29 -14.66
N LYS A 246 4.62 -7.26 -15.58
CA LYS A 246 4.58 -7.02 -17.02
C LYS A 246 3.40 -7.76 -17.63
N PRO A 247 2.17 -7.22 -17.51
CA PRO A 247 0.99 -7.86 -18.07
C PRO A 247 1.06 -7.85 -19.60
N THR A 248 0.65 -8.95 -20.24
CA THR A 248 0.62 -9.06 -21.71
C THR A 248 -0.79 -8.81 -22.25
N THR A 249 -1.83 -9.08 -21.46
CA THR A 249 -3.23 -8.94 -21.90
C THR A 249 -4.06 -8.09 -20.96
N GLN A 250 -5.16 -7.52 -21.48
CA GLN A 250 -6.13 -6.79 -20.66
C GLN A 250 -6.75 -7.65 -19.57
N ILE A 251 -7.02 -8.93 -19.87
CA ILE A 251 -7.61 -9.87 -18.93
C ILE A 251 -6.70 -10.06 -17.72
N GLU A 252 -5.39 -10.20 -17.94
CA GLU A 252 -4.39 -10.30 -16.87
C GLU A 252 -4.38 -9.05 -15.99
N LYS A 253 -4.42 -7.85 -16.59
CA LYS A 253 -4.48 -6.57 -15.86
C LYS A 253 -5.70 -6.52 -14.94
N HIS A 254 -6.88 -6.77 -15.49
CA HIS A 254 -8.13 -6.77 -14.72
C HIS A 254 -8.15 -7.83 -13.62
N GLU A 255 -7.70 -9.05 -13.91
CA GLU A 255 -7.64 -10.11 -12.90
C GLU A 255 -6.67 -9.79 -11.77
N PHE A 256 -5.49 -9.25 -12.11
CA PHE A 256 -4.49 -8.84 -11.15
C PHE A 256 -5.05 -7.78 -10.21
N VAL A 257 -5.58 -6.67 -10.75
CA VAL A 257 -6.17 -5.59 -9.95
C VAL A 257 -7.33 -6.09 -9.10
N LYS A 258 -8.20 -6.93 -9.66
CA LYS A 258 -9.34 -7.52 -8.93
C LYS A 258 -8.88 -8.38 -7.75
N LYS A 259 -7.86 -9.22 -7.94
CA LYS A 259 -7.30 -10.07 -6.87
C LYS A 259 -6.60 -9.21 -5.81
N LEU A 260 -5.78 -8.25 -6.25
CA LEU A 260 -5.08 -7.31 -5.38
C LEU A 260 -6.03 -6.54 -4.47
N PHE A 261 -7.06 -5.93 -5.04
CA PHE A 261 -8.04 -5.19 -4.27
C PHE A 261 -8.85 -6.08 -3.33
N LYS A 262 -9.33 -7.24 -3.82
CA LYS A 262 -10.15 -8.17 -3.01
C LYS A 262 -9.41 -8.71 -1.79
N ASP A 263 -8.15 -9.08 -1.94
CA ASP A 263 -7.35 -9.61 -0.85
C ASP A 263 -6.92 -8.52 0.14
N ALA A 264 -6.61 -7.30 -0.34
CA ALA A 264 -6.36 -6.14 0.51
C ALA A 264 -7.57 -5.79 1.39
N VAL A 265 -8.79 -5.80 0.83
CA VAL A 265 -10.02 -5.60 1.61
C VAL A 265 -10.19 -6.68 2.69
N LYS A 266 -9.93 -7.95 2.36
CA LYS A 266 -10.02 -9.05 3.34
C LYS A 266 -8.99 -8.96 4.45
N LEU A 267 -7.79 -8.46 4.16
CA LEU A 267 -6.78 -8.15 5.18
C LEU A 267 -7.26 -7.01 6.07
N TYR A 268 -7.79 -5.94 5.47
CA TYR A 268 -8.34 -4.79 6.20
C TYR A 268 -9.49 -5.17 7.15
N GLU A 269 -10.40 -6.06 6.74
CA GLU A 269 -11.46 -6.60 7.60
C GLU A 269 -10.91 -7.32 8.84
N LYS A 270 -9.69 -7.85 8.76
CA LYS A 270 -9.03 -8.61 9.84
C LYS A 270 -8.03 -7.77 10.62
N ARG A 271 -7.86 -6.48 10.31
CA ARG A 271 -6.80 -5.61 10.84
C ARG A 271 -6.69 -5.56 12.38
N ASN A 272 -7.79 -5.80 13.08
CA ASN A 272 -7.88 -5.75 14.54
C ASN A 272 -7.60 -7.10 15.22
N ASP A 273 -7.38 -8.17 14.47
CA ASP A 273 -7.15 -9.53 14.96
C ASP A 273 -5.85 -10.08 14.39
N ASP A 274 -4.79 -10.02 15.20
CA ASP A 274 -3.43 -10.38 14.81
C ASP A 274 -3.32 -11.85 14.34
N LEU A 275 -4.07 -12.76 14.96
CA LEU A 275 -4.07 -14.18 14.57
C LEU A 275 -4.72 -14.34 13.19
N LYS A 276 -5.86 -13.68 12.96
CA LYS A 276 -6.53 -13.74 11.64
C LYS A 276 -5.71 -13.07 10.53
N LEU A 277 -4.98 -11.99 10.82
CA LEU A 277 -4.06 -11.38 9.86
C LEU A 277 -2.95 -12.36 9.48
N TYR A 278 -2.31 -12.96 10.47
CA TYR A 278 -1.24 -13.93 10.28
C TYR A 278 -1.71 -15.15 9.47
N GLU A 279 -2.86 -15.74 9.83
CA GLU A 279 -3.45 -16.87 9.10
C GLU A 279 -3.77 -16.51 7.65
N TYR A 280 -4.28 -15.29 7.40
CA TYR A 280 -4.54 -14.83 6.05
C TYR A 280 -3.25 -14.60 5.26
N GLY A 281 -2.20 -14.07 5.91
CA GLY A 281 -0.86 -13.95 5.36
C GLY A 281 -0.27 -15.30 4.91
N ILE A 282 -0.44 -16.35 5.71
CA ILE A 282 -0.07 -17.73 5.32
C ILE A 282 -0.85 -18.18 4.08
N ARG A 283 -2.15 -17.92 4.02
CA ARG A 283 -2.98 -18.29 2.86
C ARG A 283 -2.54 -17.56 1.59
N LEU A 284 -2.17 -16.29 1.68
CA LEU A 284 -1.61 -15.53 0.55
C LEU A 284 -0.26 -16.10 0.13
N ASN A 285 0.62 -16.40 1.09
CA ASN A 285 1.90 -17.03 0.81
C ASN A 285 1.75 -18.37 0.10
N ASN A 286 0.86 -19.25 0.56
CA ASN A 286 0.62 -20.54 -0.09
C ASN A 286 0.06 -20.39 -1.51
N ARG A 287 -0.69 -19.31 -1.78
CA ARG A 287 -1.23 -19.01 -3.11
C ARG A 287 -0.16 -18.50 -4.08
N TYR A 288 0.64 -17.53 -3.64
CA TYR A 288 1.60 -16.84 -4.51
C TYR A 288 2.98 -17.49 -4.53
N ASN A 289 3.35 -18.21 -3.47
CA ASN A 289 4.66 -18.85 -3.30
C ASN A 289 4.51 -20.34 -2.92
N PRO A 290 3.78 -21.17 -3.70
CA PRO A 290 3.47 -22.55 -3.32
C PRO A 290 4.72 -23.45 -3.15
N ASN A 291 5.81 -23.11 -3.85
CA ASN A 291 7.06 -23.87 -3.82
C ASN A 291 7.99 -23.44 -2.69
N LEU A 292 7.68 -22.34 -1.99
CA LEU A 292 8.50 -21.83 -0.90
C LEU A 292 8.20 -22.60 0.39
N LYS A 293 8.85 -23.75 0.58
CA LYS A 293 8.79 -24.52 1.82
C LYS A 293 9.73 -23.91 2.86
N ILE A 294 9.21 -23.01 3.68
CA ILE A 294 9.94 -22.51 4.84
C ILE A 294 9.87 -23.58 5.92
N LEU A 295 10.89 -24.44 5.98
CA LEU A 295 11.02 -25.44 7.04
C LEU A 295 11.36 -24.69 8.35
N MET A 296 10.37 -24.48 9.22
CA MET A 296 10.66 -24.12 10.60
C MET A 296 11.26 -25.35 11.27
N ASN A 297 12.59 -25.44 11.29
CA ASN A 297 13.28 -26.33 12.22
C ASN A 297 13.05 -25.79 13.63
N TYR A 298 11.91 -26.15 14.21
CA TYR A 298 11.82 -26.29 15.65
C TYR A 298 12.79 -27.40 16.00
N THR A 299 14.02 -27.05 16.37
CA THR A 299 14.89 -27.96 17.09
C THR A 299 14.27 -28.12 18.49
N ASN A 300 13.20 -28.92 18.58
CA ASN A 300 12.98 -29.70 19.78
C ASN A 300 14.20 -30.60 19.87
N GLY A 301 15.04 -30.31 20.86
CA GLY A 301 16.20 -31.12 21.16
C GLY A 301 15.75 -32.46 21.68
N GLU A 302 15.50 -33.40 20.77
CA GLU A 302 15.62 -34.82 21.05
C GLU A 302 16.55 -35.41 19.98
N ARG A 303 17.83 -35.49 20.35
CA ARG A 303 18.72 -36.46 19.76
C ARG A 303 18.17 -37.84 20.13
N SER A 304 17.68 -38.58 19.14
CA SER A 304 17.80 -40.03 19.17
C SER A 304 18.24 -40.50 17.80
N SER A 305 19.54 -40.75 17.70
CA SER A 305 20.11 -41.67 16.74
C SER A 305 19.58 -43.06 17.04
N THR A 306 18.95 -43.72 16.06
CA THR A 306 19.27 -45.11 15.66
C THR A 306 18.37 -45.53 14.51
N GLU A 307 19.02 -45.87 13.40
CA GLU A 307 18.47 -46.82 12.43
C GLU A 307 18.26 -48.17 13.14
N SER A 308 17.08 -48.77 13.00
CA SER A 308 16.91 -50.18 12.64
C SER A 308 15.44 -50.63 12.66
N VAL A 309 14.96 -50.95 11.46
CA VAL A 309 14.16 -52.11 11.07
C VAL A 309 13.13 -52.68 12.06
N ASN A 310 11.87 -52.61 11.63
CA ASN A 310 10.69 -53.35 12.08
C ASN A 310 10.96 -54.80 12.51
N SER A 311 10.43 -55.18 13.69
CA SER A 311 9.74 -56.46 13.83
C SER A 311 8.62 -56.39 14.87
N SER A 312 7.53 -57.04 14.50
CA SER A 312 6.22 -57.19 15.13
C SER A 312 6.20 -57.87 16.50
N ARG A 313 5.35 -57.41 17.44
CA ARG A 313 4.29 -58.22 18.10
C ARG A 313 3.55 -57.48 19.23
N ALA A 314 2.21 -57.47 19.09
CA ALA A 314 1.16 -57.83 20.04
C ALA A 314 1.03 -57.23 21.47
N ALA A 315 -0.24 -56.91 21.76
CA ALA A 315 -0.99 -57.03 23.02
C ALA A 315 -1.20 -55.78 23.92
N SER A 316 -2.48 -55.38 24.00
CA SER A 316 -3.17 -54.55 25.01
C SER A 316 -3.15 -55.22 26.42
N PRO A 317 -3.76 -54.68 27.52
CA PRO A 317 -4.64 -53.50 27.65
C PRO A 317 -4.42 -52.59 28.90
N ALA A 318 -5.22 -51.52 28.98
CA ALA A 318 -5.36 -50.54 30.09
C ALA A 318 -5.86 -51.16 31.43
N PRO A 319 -5.85 -50.45 32.58
CA PRO A 319 -6.85 -49.40 32.96
C PRO A 319 -6.20 -48.23 33.77
N GLY A 320 -6.78 -47.09 34.12
CA GLY A 320 -8.13 -46.53 34.22
C GLY A 320 -8.21 -45.71 35.54
N SER A 321 -8.67 -44.44 35.52
CA SER A 321 -9.42 -43.76 36.63
C SER A 321 -9.49 -42.22 36.47
N ASN A 322 -10.72 -41.70 36.41
CA ASN A 322 -11.18 -40.31 36.62
C ASN A 322 -11.54 -40.08 38.13
N PRO A 323 -12.13 -38.96 38.64
CA PRO A 323 -11.95 -37.48 38.49
C PRO A 323 -12.01 -36.75 39.90
N PRO A 324 -12.67 -35.56 40.15
CA PRO A 324 -12.47 -34.10 39.87
C PRO A 324 -12.34 -33.24 41.20
N PRO A 325 -12.76 -31.95 41.42
CA PRO A 325 -13.24 -30.82 40.57
C PRO A 325 -12.72 -29.36 40.91
N THR A 326 -13.28 -28.37 40.20
CA THR A 326 -13.53 -26.93 40.54
C THR A 326 -12.44 -25.85 40.49
N SER A 327 -12.60 -24.84 39.61
CA SER A 327 -13.00 -23.44 39.93
C SER A 327 -12.73 -22.47 38.76
N ALA A 328 -13.63 -21.51 38.55
CA ALA A 328 -13.54 -20.44 37.55
C ALA A 328 -13.17 -19.08 38.22
N PRO A 329 -13.03 -17.97 37.46
CA PRO A 329 -11.79 -17.21 37.17
C PRO A 329 -11.59 -15.97 38.07
N PRO A 330 -10.50 -15.17 37.91
CA PRO A 330 -10.75 -13.80 37.43
C PRO A 330 -9.63 -13.05 36.65
N SER A 331 -10.10 -12.03 35.90
CA SER A 331 -9.51 -10.70 35.61
C SER A 331 -8.42 -10.52 34.54
N LEU A 332 -8.75 -9.64 33.58
CA LEU A 332 -8.09 -9.43 32.28
C LEU A 332 -7.10 -8.23 32.24
N SER A 333 -6.56 -7.78 33.38
CA SER A 333 -5.78 -6.52 33.44
C SER A 333 -4.27 -6.67 33.69
N SER A 334 -3.74 -7.88 33.93
CA SER A 334 -2.29 -8.10 34.13
C SER A 334 -1.54 -8.65 32.90
N SER A 335 -2.26 -9.18 31.90
CA SER A 335 -1.66 -10.01 30.85
C SER A 335 -0.67 -9.29 29.91
N ARG A 336 -0.82 -8.00 29.63
CA ARG A 336 0.10 -7.30 28.70
C ARG A 336 1.51 -7.10 29.25
N ASN A 337 1.62 -6.73 30.52
CA ASN A 337 2.92 -6.51 31.16
C ASN A 337 3.62 -7.83 31.45
N ASP A 338 2.86 -8.87 31.79
CA ASP A 338 3.41 -10.21 32.04
C ASP A 338 3.83 -10.89 30.72
N ASN A 339 3.08 -10.70 29.62
CA ASN A 339 3.49 -11.16 28.29
C ASN A 339 4.76 -10.44 27.80
N MET A 340 4.90 -9.15 28.07
CA MET A 340 6.09 -8.38 27.68
C MET A 340 7.31 -8.75 28.52
N LYS A 341 7.13 -9.00 29.83
CA LYS A 341 8.19 -9.54 30.71
C LYS A 341 8.60 -10.95 30.31
N PHE A 342 7.65 -11.79 29.91
CA PHE A 342 7.92 -13.15 29.44
C PHE A 342 8.70 -13.17 28.11
N GLU A 343 8.30 -12.35 27.13
CA GLU A 343 9.03 -12.21 25.87
C GLU A 343 10.44 -11.62 26.08
N LYS A 344 10.59 -10.63 26.96
CA LYS A 344 11.91 -10.08 27.33
C LYS A 344 12.81 -11.14 27.99
N MET A 345 12.28 -11.92 28.92
CA MET A 345 13.02 -13.01 29.58
C MET A 345 13.45 -14.09 28.57
N ARG A 346 12.58 -14.39 27.60
CA ARG A 346 12.86 -15.36 26.53
C ARG A 346 13.97 -14.88 25.59
N LEU A 347 14.00 -13.58 25.28
CA LEU A 347 15.05 -12.97 24.48
C LEU A 347 16.40 -12.95 25.21
N GLU A 348 16.43 -12.59 26.50
CA GLU A 348 17.65 -12.64 27.33
C GLU A 348 18.22 -14.05 27.44
N MET A 349 17.36 -15.06 27.65
CA MET A 349 17.77 -16.47 27.69
C MET A 349 18.38 -16.93 26.36
N ARG A 350 17.84 -16.46 25.22
CA ARG A 350 18.41 -16.74 23.88
C ARG A 350 19.78 -16.09 23.68
N LEU A 351 19.94 -14.84 24.09
CA LEU A 351 21.22 -14.12 23.99
C LEU A 351 22.28 -14.75 24.89
N LYS A 352 21.91 -15.14 26.13
CA LYS A 352 22.82 -15.81 27.06
C LYS A 352 23.27 -17.17 26.54
N LYS A 353 22.36 -17.95 25.93
CA LYS A 353 22.68 -19.25 25.32
C LYS A 353 23.58 -19.09 24.09
N LYS A 354 23.36 -18.05 23.27
CA LYS A 354 24.21 -17.73 22.11
C LYS A 354 25.60 -17.23 22.52
N ALA A 355 25.69 -16.42 23.57
CA ALA A 355 26.97 -15.98 24.13
C ALA A 355 27.76 -17.16 24.71
N GLN A 356 27.11 -18.07 25.43
CA GLN A 356 27.75 -19.29 25.94
C GLN A 356 28.26 -20.21 24.83
N SER A 357 27.55 -20.33 23.70
CA SER A 357 28.04 -21.10 22.55
C SER A 357 29.23 -20.46 21.82
N MET A 358 29.46 -19.15 21.99
CA MET A 358 30.62 -18.47 21.41
C MET A 358 31.87 -18.57 22.29
N ILE A 359 31.72 -18.83 23.60
CA ILE A 359 32.84 -18.87 24.56
C ILE A 359 33.47 -20.27 24.66
N ASN A 360 32.74 -21.34 24.34
CA ASN A 360 33.29 -22.69 24.27
C ASN A 360 33.01 -23.32 22.89
N PRO A 361 33.83 -23.05 21.87
CA PRO A 361 33.80 -23.82 20.64
C PRO A 361 34.28 -25.24 20.95
N LYS A 362 33.41 -26.24 20.76
CA LYS A 362 33.84 -27.63 20.65
C LYS A 362 34.21 -27.94 19.21
#